data_AF-A0A7L4PZ35-F1
#
_entry.id   AF-A0A7L4PZ35-F1
#
_cell.length_a   1.000
_cell.length_b   1.000
_cell.length_c   1.000
_cell.angle_alpha   90.00
_cell.angle_beta   90.00
_cell.angle_gamma   90.00
#
_symmetry.space_group_name_H-M   'P 1'
#
loop_
_entity.id
_entity.type
_entity.pdbx_description
1 polymer ?
#
loop_
_entity_poly.entity_id
_entity_poly.type
_entity_poly.pdbx_seq_one_letter_code
_entity_poly.pdbx_strand_id
1 'polypeptide(L)'
;TVKFIIWNEEGRERLVQGMVYSLYYAMVDEFSGRYSLNLNSATVVPEEGDIPVSSGESRFAGALVHIAPGSGLIKRCPVEGCNRVLSRQNYCPVHEIQPGFNYDLRIKGWLDDGKVTREVLIQREVTEQLTGMSIEQARELAENNPLGMDEVFLRVRDRILGRYLSCTGREIDFRMLVNSCDLLPFNAEETASLLNRAGGSS
;
A
#
# COMPACT_ATOMS: atom_id res chain seq x y z
N THR A 1 3.91 -14.13 -2.51
CA THR A 1 4.35 -15.42 -1.93
C THR A 1 5.87 -15.47 -2.02
N VAL A 2 6.56 -15.85 -0.93
CA VAL A 2 8.02 -15.95 -0.90
C VAL A 2 8.40 -17.42 -1.00
N LYS A 3 9.36 -17.74 -1.86
CA LYS A 3 9.87 -19.11 -1.99
C LYS A 3 10.70 -19.42 -0.74
N PHE A 4 10.45 -20.56 -0.11
CA PHE A 4 11.33 -21.07 0.94
C PHE A 4 11.95 -22.42 0.52
N ILE A 5 13.10 -22.73 1.10
CA ILE A 5 13.84 -23.96 0.86
C ILE A 5 14.13 -24.60 2.21
N ILE A 6 13.76 -25.87 2.35
CA ILE A 6 14.15 -26.73 3.47
C ILE A 6 14.83 -27.96 2.88
N TRP A 7 16.08 -28.20 3.26
CA TRP A 7 16.83 -29.37 2.82
C TRP A 7 16.53 -30.55 3.75
N ASN A 8 16.46 -31.75 3.16
CA ASN A 8 16.15 -32.98 3.88
C ASN A 8 17.37 -33.46 4.66
N GLU A 9 17.42 -33.13 5.96
CA GLU A 9 18.47 -33.55 6.90
C GLU A 9 17.83 -34.38 8.03
N GLU A 10 18.59 -35.32 8.61
CA GLU A 10 18.12 -36.15 9.72
C GLU A 10 17.67 -35.29 10.92
N GLY A 11 16.43 -35.48 11.37
CA GLY A 11 15.85 -34.78 12.51
C GLY A 11 14.98 -33.56 12.21
N ARG A 12 14.80 -33.15 10.94
CA ARG A 12 13.82 -32.10 10.59
C ARG A 12 12.48 -32.66 10.12
N GLU A 13 11.41 -32.23 10.78
CA GLU A 13 10.04 -32.51 10.36
C GLU A 13 9.67 -31.68 9.11
N ARG A 14 8.94 -32.30 8.18
CA ARG A 14 8.42 -31.61 6.99
C ARG A 14 7.28 -30.69 7.39
N LEU A 15 7.27 -29.49 6.83
CA LEU A 15 6.11 -28.60 6.95
C LEU A 15 4.89 -29.25 6.29
N VAL A 16 3.76 -29.24 6.99
CA VAL A 16 2.49 -29.77 6.54
C VAL A 16 1.70 -28.64 5.89
N GLN A 17 1.16 -28.89 4.70
CA GLN A 17 0.35 -27.91 3.99
C GLN A 17 -0.93 -27.61 4.78
N GLY A 18 -1.27 -26.33 4.91
CA GLY A 18 -2.47 -25.88 5.64
C GLY A 18 -2.22 -25.57 7.12
N MET A 19 -1.01 -25.76 7.63
CA MET A 19 -0.64 -25.41 9.01
C MET A 19 0.04 -24.03 9.08
N VAL A 20 -0.05 -23.40 10.25
CA VAL A 20 0.62 -22.14 10.57
C VAL A 20 1.93 -22.42 11.31
N TYR A 21 2.97 -21.67 10.95
CA TYR A 21 4.31 -21.82 11.53
C TYR A 21 4.92 -20.47 11.87
N SER A 22 5.52 -20.39 13.05
CA SER A 22 6.46 -19.34 13.43
C SER A 22 7.89 -19.77 13.10
N LEU A 23 8.55 -18.97 12.27
CA LEU A 23 9.90 -19.24 11.76
C LEU A 23 10.88 -18.24 12.37
N TYR A 24 11.81 -18.73 13.19
CA TYR A 24 12.86 -17.93 13.80
C TYR A 24 14.22 -18.24 13.17
N TYR A 25 15.06 -17.22 13.02
CA TYR A 25 16.43 -17.37 12.51
C TYR A 25 16.54 -17.97 11.10
N ALA A 26 15.50 -17.77 10.28
CA ALA A 26 15.56 -18.09 8.85
C ALA A 26 16.52 -17.16 8.13
N MET A 27 17.34 -17.72 7.23
CA MET A 27 18.28 -16.96 6.42
C MET A 27 17.59 -16.46 5.15
N VAL A 28 17.91 -15.25 4.72
CA VAL A 28 17.41 -14.68 3.46
C VAL A 28 18.49 -14.84 2.39
N ASP A 29 18.16 -15.56 1.33
CA ASP A 29 19.01 -15.72 0.15
C ASP A 29 18.46 -14.87 -1.01
N GLU A 30 19.34 -14.21 -1.77
CA GLU A 30 18.97 -13.48 -2.97
C GLU A 30 19.61 -14.13 -4.21
N PHE A 31 18.79 -14.41 -5.23
CA PHE A 31 19.27 -14.90 -6.52
C PHE A 31 18.58 -14.17 -7.66
N SER A 32 19.36 -13.41 -8.46
CA SER A 32 18.85 -12.62 -9.59
C SER A 32 17.69 -11.68 -9.22
N GLY A 33 17.82 -10.97 -8.09
CA GLY A 33 16.79 -10.06 -7.57
C GLY A 33 15.56 -10.74 -6.99
N ARG A 34 15.55 -12.08 -6.90
CA ARG A 34 14.48 -12.85 -6.23
C ARG A 34 14.95 -13.30 -4.86
N TYR A 35 14.19 -12.93 -3.84
CA TYR A 35 14.44 -13.34 -2.47
C TYR A 35 13.81 -14.71 -2.17
N SER A 36 14.54 -15.53 -1.44
CA SER A 36 14.07 -16.80 -0.88
C SER A 36 14.46 -16.94 0.58
N LEU A 37 13.65 -17.67 1.34
CA LEU A 37 13.95 -18.01 2.73
C LEU A 37 14.59 -19.39 2.82
N ASN A 38 15.75 -19.48 3.43
CA ASN A 38 16.40 -20.74 3.75
C ASN A 38 16.10 -21.10 5.20
N LEU A 39 15.38 -22.21 5.38
CA LEU A 39 14.88 -22.66 6.67
C LEU A 39 15.79 -23.70 7.32
N ASN A 40 16.99 -23.95 6.79
CA ASN A 40 17.88 -24.95 7.37
C ASN A 40 18.29 -24.57 8.80
N SER A 41 18.77 -23.36 9.01
CA SER A 41 19.08 -22.87 10.35
C SER A 41 17.85 -22.43 11.15
N ALA A 42 16.66 -22.47 10.55
CA ALA A 42 15.48 -21.90 11.16
C ALA A 42 14.92 -22.82 12.25
N THR A 43 14.54 -22.21 13.37
CA THR A 43 13.66 -22.88 14.34
C THR A 43 12.23 -22.72 13.84
N VAL A 44 11.56 -23.85 13.58
CA VAL A 44 10.18 -23.90 13.10
C VAL A 44 9.29 -24.35 14.25
N VAL A 45 8.35 -23.50 14.65
CA VAL A 45 7.37 -23.81 15.69
C VAL A 45 5.98 -23.85 15.06
N PRO A 46 5.27 -25.00 15.08
CA PRO A 46 3.87 -25.05 14.69
C PRO A 46 3.02 -24.18 15.63
N GLU A 47 2.11 -23.40 15.07
CA GLU A 47 1.13 -22.65 15.87
C GLU A 47 -0.28 -23.18 15.66
N GLU A 48 -1.06 -23.17 16.75
CA GLU A 48 -2.49 -23.46 16.70
C GLU A 48 -3.25 -22.19 16.28
N GLY A 49 -3.88 -22.23 15.11
CA GLY A 49 -4.71 -21.15 14.61
C GLY A 49 -4.79 -21.14 13.08
N ASP A 50 -5.78 -20.44 12.55
CA ASP A 50 -5.86 -20.11 11.12
C ASP A 50 -5.35 -18.69 10.93
N ILE A 51 -4.29 -18.53 10.13
CA ILE A 51 -3.99 -17.22 9.56
C ILE A 51 -4.88 -17.05 8.33
N PRO A 52 -5.73 -16.01 8.25
CA PRO A 52 -6.45 -15.71 7.02
C PRO A 52 -5.44 -15.35 5.93
N VAL A 53 -5.11 -16.32 5.09
CA VAL A 53 -4.25 -16.09 3.93
C VAL A 53 -5.13 -15.47 2.84
N SER A 54 -5.26 -14.14 2.85
CA SER A 54 -5.77 -13.40 1.71
C SER A 54 -4.73 -13.47 0.57
N SER A 55 -4.87 -14.52 -0.25
CA SER A 55 -4.16 -14.70 -1.51
C SER A 55 -4.94 -14.12 -2.69
N GLY A 56 -6.15 -13.61 -2.45
CA GLY A 56 -7.01 -13.02 -3.46
C GLY A 56 -6.69 -11.56 -3.73
N GLU A 57 -6.69 -11.18 -5.00
CA GLU A 57 -7.00 -9.81 -5.36
C GLU A 57 -8.46 -9.55 -5.01
N SER A 58 -8.69 -8.47 -4.27
CA SER A 58 -10.02 -7.99 -3.89
C SER A 58 -10.31 -6.73 -4.70
N ARG A 59 -11.57 -6.54 -5.08
CA ARG A 59 -12.04 -5.33 -5.74
C ARG A 59 -12.95 -4.57 -4.80
N PHE A 60 -12.72 -3.27 -4.67
CA PHE A 60 -13.54 -2.39 -3.85
C PHE A 60 -13.84 -1.10 -4.62
N ALA A 61 -15.12 -0.73 -4.66
CA ALA A 61 -15.58 0.46 -5.35
C ALA A 61 -16.32 1.38 -4.38
N GLY A 62 -16.05 2.68 -4.46
CA GLY A 62 -16.65 3.67 -3.57
C GLY A 62 -16.13 5.07 -3.84
N ALA A 63 -16.68 6.05 -3.12
CA ALA A 63 -16.19 7.42 -3.15
C ALA A 63 -14.89 7.54 -2.35
N LEU A 64 -13.89 8.23 -2.89
CA LEU A 64 -12.70 8.61 -2.13
C LEU A 64 -13.05 9.77 -1.19
N VAL A 65 -13.39 9.44 0.06
CA VAL A 65 -13.92 10.39 1.04
C VAL A 65 -12.82 11.11 1.82
N HIS A 66 -11.62 10.54 1.91
CA HIS A 66 -10.51 11.11 2.64
C HIS A 66 -9.17 10.73 2.02
N ILE A 67 -8.21 11.67 2.07
CA ILE A 67 -6.81 11.45 1.68
C ILE A 67 -5.95 11.85 2.89
N ALA A 68 -5.16 10.89 3.38
CA ALA A 68 -4.33 11.06 4.55
C ALA A 68 -3.15 12.01 4.28
N PRO A 69 -2.67 12.72 5.31
CA PRO A 69 -1.36 13.37 5.29
C PRO A 69 -0.24 12.38 4.91
N GLY A 70 0.75 12.87 4.15
CA GLY A 70 1.80 12.01 3.58
C GLY A 70 1.37 11.25 2.32
N SER A 71 0.30 11.69 1.68
CA SER A 71 -0.04 11.42 0.28
C SER A 71 0.54 12.52 -0.63
N GLY A 72 0.60 12.28 -1.93
CA GLY A 72 1.32 13.12 -2.88
C GLY A 72 2.79 12.72 -2.96
N LEU A 73 3.66 13.70 -3.20
CA LEU A 73 5.10 13.51 -3.26
C LEU A 73 5.63 13.26 -1.85
N ILE A 74 6.46 12.24 -1.67
CA ILE A 74 7.12 11.89 -0.41
C ILE A 74 8.62 11.67 -0.63
N LYS A 75 9.38 11.74 0.46
CA LYS A 75 10.81 11.40 0.49
C LYS A 75 10.99 10.03 1.12
N ARG A 76 11.79 9.17 0.50
CA ARG A 76 12.19 7.86 1.02
C ARG A 76 13.68 7.82 1.34
N CYS A 77 14.02 7.03 2.36
CA CYS A 77 15.40 6.79 2.75
C CYS A 77 16.20 6.23 1.55
N PRO A 78 17.40 6.75 1.27
CA PRO A 78 18.22 6.29 0.15
C PRO A 78 19.06 5.04 0.48
N VAL A 79 19.14 4.66 1.76
CA VAL A 79 19.91 3.48 2.21
C VAL A 79 19.33 2.21 1.59
N GLU A 80 20.17 1.38 0.97
CA GLU A 80 19.73 0.12 0.36
C GLU A 80 19.02 -0.78 1.38
N GLY A 81 17.91 -1.39 0.95
CA GLY A 81 17.02 -2.15 1.83
C GLY A 81 16.11 -1.28 2.73
N CYS A 82 16.30 0.05 2.77
CA CYS A 82 15.42 0.96 3.48
C CYS A 82 14.46 1.67 2.52
N ASN A 83 13.16 1.53 2.75
CA ASN A 83 12.12 2.26 1.99
C ASN A 83 11.22 3.11 2.89
N ARG A 84 11.70 3.47 4.09
CA ARG A 84 10.91 4.26 5.05
C ARG A 84 10.76 5.70 4.55
N VAL A 85 9.60 6.29 4.86
CA VAL A 85 9.31 7.70 4.59
C VAL A 85 10.15 8.56 5.52
N LEU A 86 10.79 9.57 4.97
CA LEU A 86 11.59 10.54 5.71
C LEU A 86 10.72 11.72 6.17
N SER A 87 11.11 12.34 7.28
CA SER A 87 10.53 13.61 7.71
C SER A 87 10.94 14.78 6.79
N ARG A 88 10.39 15.98 7.05
CA ARG A 88 10.80 17.21 6.34
C ARG A 88 12.30 17.50 6.50
N GLN A 89 12.89 17.13 7.64
CA GLN A 89 14.33 17.26 7.94
C GLN A 89 15.15 16.04 7.47
N ASN A 90 14.61 15.22 6.56
CA ASN A 90 15.25 13.99 6.06
C ASN A 90 15.56 12.96 7.16
N TYR A 91 14.81 12.93 8.26
CA TYR A 91 15.02 11.95 9.33
C TYR A 91 14.34 10.62 9.02
N CYS A 92 15.12 9.53 9.07
CA CYS A 92 14.67 8.15 9.02
C CYS A 92 14.63 7.56 10.44
N PRO A 93 13.57 6.84 10.86
CA PRO A 93 13.49 6.22 12.19
C PRO A 93 14.53 5.11 12.49
N VAL A 94 15.37 4.75 11.52
CA VAL A 94 16.33 3.64 11.63
C VAL A 94 17.75 4.10 11.30
N HIS A 95 17.89 4.96 10.29
CA HIS A 95 19.18 5.47 9.84
C HIS A 95 19.41 6.94 10.21
N GLU A 96 18.58 7.50 11.09
CA GLU A 96 18.63 8.92 11.50
C GLU A 96 18.57 9.89 10.30
N ILE A 97 19.24 11.04 10.39
CA ILE A 97 19.23 12.08 9.34
C ILE A 97 20.01 11.60 8.12
N GLN A 98 19.37 11.63 6.96
CA GLN A 98 19.96 11.20 5.69
C GLN A 98 20.46 12.39 4.86
N PRO A 99 21.64 12.26 4.21
CA PRO A 99 22.20 13.33 3.38
C PRO A 99 21.42 13.54 2.06
N GLY A 100 20.65 12.54 1.65
CA GLY A 100 19.82 12.57 0.45
C GLY A 100 18.52 11.78 0.64
N PHE A 101 17.74 11.68 -0.43
CA PHE A 101 16.46 10.98 -0.44
C PHE A 101 16.04 10.59 -1.85
N ASN A 102 15.19 9.58 -1.95
CA ASN A 102 14.52 9.20 -3.19
C ASN A 102 13.10 9.76 -3.17
N TYR A 103 12.69 10.44 -4.24
CA TYR A 103 11.30 10.85 -4.39
C TYR A 103 10.42 9.64 -4.71
N ASP A 104 9.22 9.63 -4.14
CA ASP A 104 8.17 8.68 -4.48
C ASP A 104 6.81 9.39 -4.46
N LEU A 105 5.83 8.84 -5.18
CA LEU A 105 4.49 9.38 -5.29
C LEU A 105 3.50 8.31 -4.81
N ARG A 106 2.55 8.69 -3.95
CA ARG A 106 1.54 7.75 -3.45
C ARG A 106 0.26 8.45 -3.02
N ILE A 107 -0.83 7.71 -2.99
CA ILE A 107 -2.06 8.13 -2.31
C ILE A 107 -2.35 7.16 -1.17
N LYS A 108 -2.53 7.70 0.04
CA LYS A 108 -3.10 6.99 1.17
C LYS A 108 -4.48 7.59 1.41
N GLY A 109 -5.55 6.81 1.25
CA GLY A 109 -6.90 7.34 1.34
C GLY A 109 -7.91 6.33 1.85
N TRP A 110 -9.18 6.73 1.86
CA TRP A 110 -10.31 5.89 2.26
C TRP A 110 -11.38 5.92 1.18
N LEU A 111 -11.76 4.74 0.73
CA LEU A 111 -12.93 4.53 -0.12
C LEU A 111 -14.13 4.17 0.73
N ASP A 112 -15.30 4.71 0.39
CA ASP A 112 -16.56 4.45 1.08
C ASP A 112 -17.67 4.12 0.06
N ASP A 113 -18.33 2.97 0.24
CA ASP A 113 -19.44 2.49 -0.59
C ASP A 113 -20.83 2.78 0.02
N GLY A 114 -20.85 3.51 1.14
CA GLY A 114 -22.02 3.79 1.96
C GLY A 114 -22.42 2.67 2.93
N LYS A 115 -21.61 1.62 3.07
CA LYS A 115 -21.79 0.54 4.05
C LYS A 115 -20.51 0.27 4.84
N VAL A 116 -19.37 0.24 4.16
CA VAL A 116 -18.06 -0.02 4.74
C VAL A 116 -17.04 0.96 4.17
N THR A 117 -16.10 1.37 5.03
CA THR A 117 -14.97 2.19 4.61
C THR A 117 -13.71 1.33 4.54
N ARG A 118 -12.91 1.52 3.50
CA ARG A 118 -11.66 0.77 3.29
C ARG A 118 -10.48 1.70 3.09
N GLU A 119 -9.40 1.47 3.84
CA GLU A 119 -8.14 2.19 3.62
C GLU A 119 -7.51 1.69 2.32
N VAL A 120 -7.10 2.60 1.44
CA VAL A 120 -6.41 2.28 0.19
C VAL A 120 -5.02 2.90 0.19
N LEU A 121 -4.02 2.11 -0.21
CA LEU A 121 -2.68 2.59 -0.50
C LEU A 121 -2.39 2.38 -1.98
N ILE A 122 -2.30 3.47 -2.70
CA ILE A 122 -2.08 3.54 -4.15
C ILE A 122 -0.63 3.96 -4.39
N GLN A 123 0.11 3.15 -5.14
CA GLN A 123 1.52 3.40 -5.46
C GLN A 123 1.66 4.38 -6.63
N ARG A 124 2.90 4.74 -6.97
CA ARG A 124 3.23 5.76 -7.97
C ARG A 124 2.50 5.54 -9.27
N GLU A 125 2.61 4.37 -9.87
CA GLU A 125 2.13 4.09 -11.23
C GLU A 125 0.62 4.36 -11.35
N VAL A 126 -0.16 3.87 -10.40
CA VAL A 126 -1.62 4.09 -10.35
C VAL A 126 -1.95 5.52 -9.93
N THR A 127 -1.13 6.15 -9.09
CA THR A 127 -1.30 7.57 -8.71
C THR A 127 -1.12 8.48 -9.91
N GLU A 128 -0.11 8.23 -10.74
CA GLU A 128 0.13 8.98 -11.98
C GLU A 128 -1.03 8.81 -12.97
N GLN A 129 -1.57 7.59 -13.10
CA GLN A 129 -2.74 7.33 -13.94
C GLN A 129 -3.99 8.08 -13.44
N LEU A 130 -4.31 7.98 -12.15
CA LEU A 130 -5.52 8.60 -11.59
C LEU A 130 -5.45 10.12 -11.58
N THR A 131 -4.26 10.67 -11.31
CA THR A 131 -4.09 12.11 -11.20
C THR A 131 -3.72 12.73 -12.53
N GLY A 132 -3.09 12.01 -13.47
CA GLY A 132 -2.49 12.60 -14.66
C GLY A 132 -1.31 13.52 -14.33
N MET A 133 -0.58 13.25 -13.24
CA MET A 133 0.62 13.97 -12.83
C MET A 133 1.76 12.97 -12.67
N SER A 134 2.83 13.09 -13.45
CA SER A 134 4.02 12.24 -13.27
C SER A 134 4.81 12.64 -12.03
N ILE A 135 5.67 11.74 -11.54
CA ILE A 135 6.57 12.03 -10.43
C ILE A 135 7.53 13.20 -10.75
N GLU A 136 7.97 13.34 -11.99
CA GLU A 136 8.80 14.47 -12.43
C GLU A 136 8.04 15.79 -12.35
N GLN A 137 6.79 15.82 -12.81
CA GLN A 137 5.93 17.00 -12.70
C GLN A 137 5.62 17.33 -11.25
N ALA A 138 5.38 16.32 -10.41
CA ALA A 138 5.19 16.49 -8.97
C ALA A 138 6.45 17.09 -8.32
N ARG A 139 7.63 16.61 -8.70
CA ARG A 139 8.92 17.14 -8.22
C ARG A 139 9.13 18.58 -8.64
N GLU A 140 8.93 18.90 -9.91
CA GLU A 140 9.06 20.26 -10.44
C GLU A 140 8.08 21.21 -9.75
N LEU A 141 6.83 20.78 -9.54
CA LEU A 141 5.82 21.54 -8.81
C LEU A 141 6.25 21.83 -7.37
N ALA A 142 6.84 20.84 -6.69
CA ALA A 142 7.35 21.01 -5.34
C ALA A 142 8.61 21.90 -5.27
N GLU A 143 9.44 21.93 -6.31
CA GLU A 143 10.64 22.78 -6.34
C GLU A 143 10.30 24.25 -6.67
N ASN A 144 9.28 24.48 -7.50
CA ASN A 144 8.92 25.80 -8.01
C ASN A 144 7.82 26.52 -7.20
N ASN A 145 7.24 25.88 -6.18
CA ASN A 145 6.15 26.44 -5.37
C ASN A 145 6.60 26.67 -3.91
N PRO A 146 6.27 27.83 -3.28
CA PRO A 146 6.57 28.09 -1.87
C PRO A 146 6.02 27.05 -0.87
N LEU A 147 4.91 26.38 -1.20
CA LEU A 147 4.31 25.32 -0.37
C LEU A 147 5.02 23.97 -0.54
N GLY A 148 5.90 23.85 -1.53
CA GLY A 148 6.69 22.65 -1.78
C GLY A 148 5.84 21.40 -2.00
N MET A 149 6.14 20.35 -1.24
CA MET A 149 5.43 19.07 -1.32
C MET A 149 3.94 19.17 -0.94
N ASP A 150 3.58 20.16 -0.11
CA ASP A 150 2.19 20.35 0.29
C ASP A 150 1.33 20.82 -0.90
N GLU A 151 1.90 21.54 -1.88
CA GLU A 151 1.21 21.89 -3.14
C GLU A 151 0.84 20.63 -3.93
N VAL A 152 1.76 19.66 -4.03
CA VAL A 152 1.51 18.39 -4.71
C VAL A 152 0.35 17.66 -4.02
N PHE A 153 0.35 17.62 -2.69
CA PHE A 153 -0.73 17.02 -1.93
C PHE A 153 -2.09 17.67 -2.24
N LEU A 154 -2.16 19.01 -2.25
CA LEU A 154 -3.38 19.74 -2.58
C LEU A 154 -3.85 19.43 -4.01
N ARG A 155 -2.93 19.42 -4.98
CA ARG A 155 -3.23 19.16 -6.38
C ARG A 155 -3.72 17.74 -6.62
N VAL A 156 -3.10 16.75 -5.97
CA VAL A 156 -3.56 15.36 -5.97
C VAL A 156 -4.96 15.31 -5.37
N ARG A 157 -5.15 15.90 -4.18
CA ARG A 157 -6.44 15.91 -3.49
C ARG A 157 -7.56 16.48 -4.35
N ASP A 158 -7.36 17.64 -4.96
CA ASP A 158 -8.40 18.30 -5.76
C ASP A 158 -8.79 17.51 -7.02
N ARG A 159 -7.91 16.67 -7.55
CA ARG A 159 -8.18 15.84 -8.73
C ARG A 159 -9.05 14.62 -8.43
N ILE A 160 -8.84 13.96 -7.28
CA ILE A 160 -9.44 12.65 -7.00
C ILE A 160 -10.36 12.60 -5.78
N LEU A 161 -10.27 13.55 -4.85
CA LEU A 161 -11.14 13.56 -3.66
C LEU A 161 -12.61 13.74 -4.09
N GLY A 162 -13.49 12.95 -3.50
CA GLY A 162 -14.93 12.93 -3.81
C GLY A 162 -15.28 12.25 -5.14
N ARG A 163 -14.32 11.68 -5.87
CA ARG A 163 -14.59 10.86 -7.06
C ARG A 163 -14.87 9.42 -6.66
N TYR A 164 -15.69 8.74 -7.45
CA TYR A 164 -15.88 7.30 -7.33
C TYR A 164 -14.74 6.57 -8.02
N LEU A 165 -14.14 5.64 -7.29
CA LEU A 165 -13.03 4.84 -7.74
C LEU A 165 -13.39 3.37 -7.58
N SER A 166 -12.98 2.54 -8.55
CA SER A 166 -13.00 1.09 -8.46
C SER A 166 -11.56 0.60 -8.43
N CYS A 167 -11.07 0.25 -7.25
CA CYS A 167 -9.70 -0.24 -7.06
C CYS A 167 -9.68 -1.76 -6.91
N THR A 168 -8.66 -2.40 -7.47
CA THR A 168 -8.34 -3.82 -7.28
C THR A 168 -6.97 -3.94 -6.65
N GLY A 169 -6.83 -4.83 -5.68
CA GLY A 169 -5.59 -4.98 -4.96
C GLY A 169 -5.62 -6.05 -3.88
N ARG A 170 -4.47 -6.24 -3.24
CA ARG A 170 -4.33 -7.20 -2.15
C ARG A 170 -4.83 -6.58 -0.85
N GLU A 171 -5.74 -7.26 -0.17
CA GLU A 171 -6.22 -6.87 1.15
C GLU A 171 -5.30 -7.42 2.25
N ILE A 172 -4.89 -6.53 3.15
CA ILE A 172 -4.11 -6.84 4.35
C ILE A 172 -4.81 -6.10 5.49
N ASP A 173 -5.43 -6.86 6.39
CA ASP A 173 -6.33 -6.35 7.43
C ASP A 173 -7.43 -5.45 6.84
N PHE A 174 -7.51 -4.18 7.25
CA PHE A 174 -8.48 -3.20 6.77
C PHE A 174 -7.96 -2.35 5.60
N ARG A 175 -6.76 -2.66 5.08
CA ARG A 175 -6.08 -1.89 4.03
C ARG A 175 -5.98 -2.69 2.74
N MET A 176 -6.27 -2.04 1.63
CA MET A 176 -6.00 -2.54 0.29
C MET A 176 -4.73 -1.91 -0.27
N LEU A 177 -3.76 -2.75 -0.65
CA LEU A 177 -2.64 -2.37 -1.50
C LEU A 177 -3.10 -2.43 -2.95
N VAL A 178 -3.30 -1.27 -3.56
CA VAL A 178 -3.94 -1.15 -4.87
C VAL A 178 -2.94 -1.43 -5.98
N ASN A 179 -3.29 -2.38 -6.85
CA ASN A 179 -2.54 -2.74 -8.05
C ASN A 179 -3.07 -2.01 -9.30
N SER A 180 -4.39 -1.77 -9.35
CA SER A 180 -5.05 -1.03 -10.42
C SER A 180 -6.26 -0.28 -9.87
N CYS A 181 -6.56 0.89 -10.44
CA CYS A 181 -7.75 1.62 -10.04
C CYS A 181 -8.25 2.54 -11.16
N ASP A 182 -9.57 2.54 -11.35
CA ASP A 182 -10.23 3.32 -12.40
C ASP A 182 -11.22 4.31 -11.81
N LEU A 183 -11.30 5.49 -12.43
CA LEU A 183 -12.35 6.46 -12.18
C LEU A 183 -13.67 5.92 -12.71
N LEU A 184 -14.65 5.77 -11.83
CA LEU A 184 -15.99 5.43 -12.23
C LEU A 184 -16.72 6.68 -12.73
N PRO A 185 -17.41 6.60 -13.88
CA PRO A 185 -18.26 7.69 -14.33
C PRO A 185 -19.37 7.93 -13.32
N PHE A 186 -19.79 9.18 -13.21
CA PHE A 186 -20.95 9.53 -12.39
C PHE A 186 -22.18 8.73 -12.85
N ASN A 187 -22.76 7.94 -11.95
CA ASN A 187 -24.02 7.25 -12.16
C ASN A 187 -25.12 7.90 -11.31
N ALA A 188 -26.09 8.52 -11.99
CA ALA A 188 -27.20 9.21 -11.35
C ALA A 188 -28.10 8.27 -10.53
N GLU A 189 -28.30 7.03 -10.97
CA GLU A 189 -29.13 6.04 -10.27
C GLU A 189 -28.46 5.56 -8.98
N GLU A 190 -27.16 5.30 -9.02
CA GLU A 190 -26.39 4.87 -7.84
C GLU A 190 -26.30 6.00 -6.80
N THR A 191 -26.14 7.24 -7.26
CA THR A 191 -26.20 8.44 -6.42
C THR A 191 -27.58 8.62 -5.79
N ALA A 192 -28.65 8.46 -6.55
CA ALA A 192 -30.02 8.51 -6.03
C ALA A 192 -30.29 7.41 -4.99
N SER A 193 -29.78 6.19 -5.22
CA SER A 193 -29.85 5.09 -4.25
C SER A 193 -29.11 5.40 -2.94
N LEU A 194 -27.92 6.01 -3.03
CA LEU A 194 -27.15 6.46 -1.86
C LEU A 194 -27.86 7.59 -1.09
N LEU A 195 -28.42 8.58 -1.80
CA LEU A 195 -29.19 9.67 -1.20
C LEU A 195 -30.46 9.16 -0.50
N ASN A 196 -31.19 8.23 -1.13
CA ASN A 196 -32.37 7.62 -0.54
C ASN A 196 -32.03 6.80 0.71
N ARG A 197 -30.86 6.15 0.76
CA ARG A 197 -30.36 5.49 1.99
C ARG A 197 -30.00 6.50 3.08
N ALA A 198 -29.33 7.60 2.74
CA ALA A 198 -28.95 8.64 3.70
C ALA A 198 -30.16 9.41 4.25
N GLY A 199 -31.24 9.54 3.46
CA GLY A 199 -32.50 10.17 3.87
C GLY A 199 -33.44 9.28 4.68
N GLY A 200 -33.06 8.05 5.01
CA GLY A 200 -33.97 7.02 5.52
C GLY A 200 -33.94 6.79 7.04
N SER A 201 -34.37 7.77 7.84
CA SER A 201 -35.19 7.54 9.05
C SER A 201 -35.77 8.86 9.56
N SER A 202 -36.97 9.20 9.08
CA SER A 202 -37.96 10.04 9.76
C SER A 202 -39.14 9.18 10.18
#